data_AF-A0A816LDT3-F1
#
_entry.id   AF-A0A816LDT3-F1
#
_cell.length_a   1.000
_cell.length_b   1.000
_cell.length_c   1.000
_cell.angle_alpha   90.00
_cell.angle_beta   90.00
_cell.angle_gamma   90.00
#
_symmetry.space_group_name_H-M   'P 1'
#
loop_
_entity.id
_entity.type
_entity.pdbx_description
1 polymer ?
#
loop_
_entity_poly.entity_id
_entity_poly.type
_entity_poly.pdbx_seq_one_letter_code
_entity_poly.pdbx_strand_id
1 'polypeptide(L)'
;MQTPIYIWFYVIAFVQLQTVSLSATQPTEVGTAVFVESDGSTESDGSTESDEAASTESANKVFGGCSDNNGGCDPKATCSYDATTNAVKCTCKAGYSNTGSSVNVVCKDSCTVNNGGCDANAVCSYDATTNAVKCTCKAGYSNTGSAVNAVCEGRVSVS
;
A
#
# COMPACT_ATOMS: atom_id res chain seq x y z
N MET A 1 -62.90 17.24 19.00
CA MET A 1 -64.11 17.20 18.16
C MET A 1 -63.62 17.28 16.71
N GLN A 2 -63.28 16.15 16.09
CA GLN A 2 -64.15 15.29 15.28
C GLN A 2 -64.07 15.68 13.78
N THR A 3 -63.18 15.01 13.04
CA THR A 3 -63.40 14.61 11.62
C THR A 3 -64.60 13.65 11.57
N PRO A 4 -65.33 13.39 10.45
CA PRO A 4 -64.87 13.16 9.07
C PRO A 4 -65.89 13.60 7.97
N ILE A 5 -65.73 13.37 6.66
CA ILE A 5 -66.22 12.22 5.85
C ILE A 5 -65.83 12.55 4.39
N TYR A 6 -64.92 11.83 3.72
CA TYR A 6 -65.07 10.56 2.99
C TYR A 6 -65.86 10.66 1.65
N ILE A 7 -65.19 10.17 0.60
CA ILE A 7 -65.75 9.41 -0.54
C ILE A 7 -66.69 10.19 -1.45
N TRP A 8 -66.14 10.83 -2.48
CA TRP A 8 -66.73 10.66 -3.80
C TRP A 8 -65.63 10.31 -4.81
N PHE A 9 -65.54 9.01 -5.06
CA PHE A 9 -65.28 8.35 -6.35
C PHE A 9 -63.98 8.69 -7.10
N TYR A 10 -62.94 7.85 -7.01
CA TYR A 10 -62.74 6.63 -7.83
C TYR A 10 -62.62 6.89 -9.35
N VAL A 11 -61.43 6.55 -9.86
CA VAL A 11 -61.09 6.10 -11.22
C VAL A 11 -60.98 7.17 -12.30
N ILE A 12 -59.76 7.38 -12.81
CA ILE A 12 -59.36 6.97 -14.16
C ILE A 12 -57.82 6.96 -14.25
N ALA A 13 -57.35 5.76 -14.60
CA ALA A 13 -56.10 5.35 -15.24
C ALA A 13 -55.02 6.39 -15.57
N PHE A 14 -53.75 5.99 -15.36
CA PHE A 14 -52.60 6.04 -16.29
C PHE A 14 -51.36 5.79 -15.42
N VAL A 15 -50.99 4.54 -15.11
CA VAL A 15 -50.12 3.70 -15.97
C VAL A 15 -49.14 4.54 -16.78
N GLN A 16 -47.91 4.67 -16.27
CA GLN A 16 -46.69 4.38 -17.04
C GLN A 16 -45.57 3.99 -16.06
N LEU A 17 -45.35 2.68 -15.95
CA LEU A 17 -44.14 2.05 -15.46
C LEU A 17 -42.97 2.54 -16.32
N GLN A 18 -41.94 3.14 -15.72
CA GLN A 18 -40.63 3.21 -16.35
C GLN A 18 -39.92 1.87 -16.09
N THR A 19 -39.88 1.04 -17.12
CA THR A 19 -39.07 -0.18 -17.18
C THR A 19 -37.61 0.20 -17.33
N VAL A 20 -36.81 -0.02 -16.28
CA VAL A 20 -35.34 -0.02 -16.37
C VAL A 20 -34.91 -1.26 -17.14
N SER A 21 -34.33 -1.05 -18.32
CA SER A 21 -33.71 -2.09 -19.14
C SER A 21 -32.39 -2.53 -18.50
N LEU A 22 -32.40 -3.61 -17.70
CA LEU A 22 -31.17 -4.31 -17.33
C LEU A 22 -30.77 -5.23 -18.49
N SER A 23 -29.81 -4.78 -19.29
CA SER A 23 -29.09 -5.64 -20.25
C SER A 23 -28.10 -6.51 -19.49
N ALA A 24 -28.54 -7.68 -19.05
CA ALA A 24 -27.66 -8.72 -18.54
C ALA A 24 -26.93 -9.39 -19.72
N THR A 25 -25.67 -9.04 -19.95
CA THR A 25 -24.78 -9.84 -20.79
C THR A 25 -24.15 -10.94 -19.95
N GLN A 26 -24.56 -12.17 -20.23
CA GLN A 26 -24.03 -13.41 -19.67
C GLN A 26 -22.67 -13.72 -20.32
N PRO A 27 -21.64 -14.13 -19.57
CA PRO A 27 -20.48 -14.82 -20.15
C PRO A 27 -20.80 -16.31 -20.26
N THR A 28 -20.96 -16.79 -21.49
CA THR A 28 -20.69 -18.18 -21.86
C THR A 28 -19.21 -18.29 -22.18
N GLU A 29 -18.48 -19.22 -21.55
CA GLU A 29 -17.76 -20.29 -22.26
C GLU A 29 -17.11 -21.25 -21.26
N VAL A 30 -17.16 -22.51 -21.66
CA VAL A 30 -16.86 -23.72 -20.90
C VAL A 30 -15.35 -23.94 -20.92
N GLY A 31 -14.69 -23.77 -19.78
CA GLY A 31 -13.29 -24.16 -19.60
C GLY A 31 -13.21 -25.66 -19.28
N THR A 32 -12.70 -26.43 -20.24
CA THR A 32 -12.38 -27.86 -20.13
C THR A 32 -11.49 -28.15 -18.92
N ALA A 33 -11.91 -29.05 -18.05
CA ALA A 33 -11.07 -29.62 -17.01
C ALA A 33 -10.00 -30.51 -17.66
N VAL A 34 -8.73 -30.10 -17.57
CA VAL A 34 -7.60 -30.96 -17.89
C VAL A 34 -7.33 -31.83 -16.66
N PHE A 35 -7.54 -33.14 -16.81
CA PHE A 35 -7.16 -34.14 -15.83
C PHE A 35 -5.63 -34.26 -15.86
N VAL A 36 -4.96 -33.98 -14.74
CA VAL A 36 -3.55 -34.31 -14.56
C VAL A 36 -3.50 -35.75 -14.06
N GLU A 37 -2.95 -36.65 -14.87
CA GLU A 37 -2.64 -38.01 -14.44
C GLU A 37 -1.52 -37.97 -13.40
N SER A 38 -1.82 -38.55 -12.24
CA SER A 38 -0.88 -38.71 -11.13
C SER A 38 0.06 -39.88 -11.43
N ASP A 39 1.14 -39.62 -12.15
CA ASP A 39 2.25 -40.57 -12.20
C ASP A 39 3.13 -40.37 -10.98
N GLY A 40 3.09 -41.37 -10.10
CA GLY A 40 3.95 -41.45 -8.93
C GLY A 40 5.41 -41.53 -9.33
N SER A 41 6.26 -40.90 -8.53
CA SER A 41 7.66 -41.29 -8.37
C SER A 41 8.04 -41.06 -6.91
N THR A 42 8.29 -42.18 -6.27
CA THR A 42 8.88 -42.34 -4.95
C THR A 42 10.38 -41.98 -4.97
N GLU A 43 10.90 -41.80 -3.76
CA GLU A 43 12.33 -41.86 -3.33
C GLU A 43 13.08 -40.52 -3.32
N SER A 44 13.40 -40.02 -2.13
CA SER A 44 14.63 -40.25 -1.34
C SER A 44 15.74 -39.29 -1.77
N ASP A 45 16.03 -38.29 -0.94
CA ASP A 45 17.26 -38.27 -0.12
C ASP A 45 17.54 -36.87 0.40
N GLY A 46 18.05 -36.84 1.63
CA GLY A 46 18.48 -35.62 2.28
C GLY A 46 19.73 -35.04 1.62
N SER A 47 19.77 -33.71 1.54
CA SER A 47 20.99 -32.97 1.33
C SER A 47 20.97 -31.73 2.20
N THR A 48 21.65 -31.84 3.35
CA THR A 48 22.25 -30.70 4.05
C THR A 48 23.45 -30.23 3.24
N GLU A 49 23.48 -28.96 2.85
CA GLU A 49 24.67 -28.13 2.52
C GLU A 49 24.11 -26.73 2.14
N SER A 50 24.18 -25.70 2.98
CA SER A 50 25.29 -24.73 3.11
C SER A 50 26.13 -24.58 1.84
N ASP A 51 25.72 -23.66 0.95
CA ASP A 51 26.55 -22.56 0.43
C ASP A 51 25.78 -21.74 -0.63
N GLU A 52 26.15 -20.47 -0.79
CA GLU A 52 25.49 -19.47 -1.64
C GLU A 52 25.28 -19.91 -3.10
N ALA A 53 24.03 -19.90 -3.57
CA ALA A 53 23.71 -19.71 -4.97
C ALA A 53 22.41 -18.91 -5.11
N ALA A 54 22.49 -17.80 -5.83
CA ALA A 54 21.35 -17.01 -6.27
C ALA A 54 20.41 -17.90 -7.10
N SER A 55 19.26 -18.27 -6.54
CA SER A 55 18.19 -18.93 -7.29
C SER A 55 17.19 -17.87 -7.76
N THR A 56 17.42 -17.36 -8.96
CA THR A 56 16.35 -16.78 -9.77
C THR A 56 15.34 -17.88 -10.12
N GLU A 57 14.08 -17.61 -9.77
CA GLU A 57 12.84 -18.21 -10.26
C GLU A 57 12.37 -19.55 -9.65
N SER A 58 11.61 -19.44 -8.56
CA SER A 58 10.23 -19.95 -8.57
C SER A 58 9.38 -19.18 -7.54
N ALA A 59 8.43 -18.41 -8.05
CA ALA A 59 7.56 -17.52 -7.30
C ALA A 59 6.50 -18.31 -6.51
N ASN A 60 6.88 -18.88 -5.36
CA ASN A 60 5.98 -19.10 -4.23
C ASN A 60 6.78 -19.33 -2.94
N LYS A 61 7.66 -18.40 -2.60
CA LYS A 61 8.22 -18.41 -1.26
C LYS A 61 7.12 -17.90 -0.33
N VAL A 62 6.42 -18.81 0.33
CA VAL A 62 5.80 -18.49 1.62
C VAL A 62 6.97 -18.11 2.51
N PHE A 63 7.33 -16.82 2.51
CA PHE A 63 8.30 -16.31 3.46
C PHE A 63 7.75 -16.74 4.82
N GLY A 64 8.54 -17.54 5.54
CA GLY A 64 8.28 -17.78 6.95
C GLY A 64 7.92 -16.46 7.60
N GLY A 65 7.01 -16.49 8.56
CA GLY A 65 6.45 -15.27 9.14
C GLY A 65 7.54 -14.32 9.65
N CYS A 66 7.19 -13.18 10.23
CA CYS A 66 8.18 -12.20 10.67
C CYS A 66 9.28 -12.74 11.63
N SER A 67 9.05 -13.89 12.27
CA SER A 67 10.04 -14.61 13.07
C SER A 67 11.19 -15.22 12.25
N ASP A 68 10.99 -15.49 10.96
CA ASP A 68 11.96 -16.16 10.09
C ASP A 68 12.63 -15.13 9.17
N ASN A 69 13.89 -14.79 9.46
CA ASN A 69 14.66 -13.81 8.68
C ASN A 69 13.90 -12.49 8.42
N ASN A 70 13.21 -11.96 9.44
CA ASN A 70 12.39 -10.74 9.34
C ASN A 70 11.36 -10.79 8.19
N GLY A 71 10.84 -11.98 7.86
CA GLY A 71 9.93 -12.17 6.73
C GLY A 71 10.50 -11.75 5.36
N GLY A 72 11.83 -11.65 5.25
CA GLY A 72 12.51 -11.19 4.03
C GLY A 72 12.60 -9.68 3.86
N CYS A 73 12.16 -8.91 4.86
CA CYS A 73 12.23 -7.47 4.81
C CYS A 73 13.67 -6.95 4.95
N ASP A 74 13.93 -5.78 4.36
CA ASP A 74 15.18 -5.02 4.57
C ASP A 74 15.51 -4.90 6.09
N PRO A 75 16.80 -4.97 6.50
CA PRO A 75 17.19 -4.81 7.90
C PRO A 75 16.71 -3.51 8.58
N LYS A 76 16.50 -2.45 7.78
CA LYS A 76 15.96 -1.15 8.21
C LYS A 76 14.44 -1.07 8.08
N ALA A 77 13.76 -2.17 7.78
CA ALA A 77 12.31 -2.31 7.82
C ALA A 77 11.85 -3.09 9.06
N THR A 78 10.59 -2.86 9.43
CA THR A 78 9.82 -3.65 10.37
C THR A 78 8.93 -4.61 9.57
N CYS A 79 8.95 -5.88 9.95
CA CYS A 79 8.04 -6.88 9.43
C CYS A 79 6.74 -6.91 10.23
N SER A 80 5.62 -7.07 9.52
CA SER A 80 4.29 -7.33 10.09
C SER A 80 3.53 -8.33 9.24
N TYR A 81 2.53 -9.01 9.81
CA TYR A 81 1.63 -9.86 9.06
C TYR A 81 0.30 -9.13 8.82
N ASP A 82 -0.10 -9.03 7.56
CA ASP A 82 -1.39 -8.44 7.19
C ASP A 82 -2.42 -9.56 6.98
N ALA A 83 -3.32 -9.72 7.95
CA ALA A 83 -4.35 -10.76 7.93
C ALA A 83 -5.38 -10.57 6.80
N THR A 84 -5.54 -9.35 6.27
CA THR A 84 -6.50 -9.07 5.20
C THR A 84 -6.00 -9.60 3.86
N THR A 85 -4.70 -9.46 3.62
CA THR A 85 -4.04 -9.93 2.39
C THR A 85 -3.37 -11.29 2.56
N ASN A 86 -3.36 -11.82 3.79
CA ASN A 86 -2.72 -13.06 4.17
C ASN A 86 -1.23 -13.10 3.76
N ALA A 87 -0.53 -11.97 3.98
CA ALA A 87 0.83 -11.76 3.48
C ALA A 87 1.73 -11.02 4.49
N VAL A 88 3.04 -11.22 4.34
CA VAL A 88 4.05 -10.43 5.05
C VAL A 88 4.09 -9.02 4.47
N LYS A 89 4.12 -8.02 5.35
CA LYS A 89 4.21 -6.60 5.03
C LYS A 89 5.46 -6.01 5.66
N CYS A 90 6.35 -5.52 4.82
CA CYS A 90 7.55 -4.80 5.20
C CYS A 90 7.29 -3.28 5.19
N THR A 91 7.66 -2.59 6.26
CA THR A 91 7.54 -1.12 6.35
C THR A 91 8.86 -0.54 6.82
N CYS A 92 9.42 0.44 6.10
CA CYS A 92 10.65 1.10 6.54
C CYS A 92 10.49 1.76 7.92
N LYS A 93 11.52 1.64 8.76
CA LYS A 93 11.57 2.32 10.07
C LYS A 93 11.57 3.84 9.88
N ALA A 94 11.22 4.58 10.93
CA ALA A 94 11.27 6.04 10.90
C ALA A 94 12.65 6.54 10.46
N GLY A 95 12.67 7.54 9.58
CA GLY A 95 13.89 8.08 8.97
C GLY A 95 14.40 7.31 7.75
N TYR A 96 13.67 6.27 7.30
CA TYR A 96 13.97 5.55 6.07
C TYR A 96 12.79 5.58 5.10
N SER A 97 13.10 5.71 3.81
CA SER A 97 12.15 5.72 2.71
C SER A 97 12.30 4.45 1.88
N ASN A 98 11.17 3.87 1.45
CA ASN A 98 11.19 2.75 0.52
C ASN A 98 11.60 3.26 -0.87
N THR A 99 12.69 2.71 -1.39
CA THR A 99 13.23 2.99 -2.74
C THR A 99 13.09 1.79 -3.68
N GLY A 100 12.60 0.67 -3.17
CA GLY A 100 12.29 -0.54 -3.93
C GLY A 100 10.83 -0.57 -4.39
N SER A 101 10.29 -1.78 -4.54
CA SER A 101 8.89 -2.00 -4.91
C SER A 101 8.01 -2.26 -3.67
N SER A 102 6.72 -2.48 -3.88
CA SER A 102 5.77 -2.86 -2.81
C SER A 102 6.07 -4.25 -2.24
N VAL A 103 6.61 -5.16 -3.06
CA VAL A 103 6.94 -6.55 -2.69
C VAL A 103 8.40 -6.74 -2.31
N ASN A 104 9.30 -5.87 -2.81
CA ASN A 104 10.72 -5.87 -2.48
C ASN A 104 11.09 -4.49 -1.91
N VAL A 105 10.80 -4.32 -0.62
CA VAL A 105 11.05 -3.07 0.09
C VAL A 105 12.54 -2.88 0.33
N VAL A 106 13.07 -1.74 -0.08
CA VAL A 106 14.49 -1.36 0.12
C VAL A 106 14.52 -0.04 0.87
N CYS A 107 15.05 -0.04 2.09
CA CYS A 107 14.97 1.10 2.98
C CYS A 107 16.25 1.93 2.96
N LYS A 108 16.17 3.10 2.33
CA LYS A 108 17.28 4.06 2.24
C LYS A 108 17.03 5.24 3.18
N ASP A 109 18.11 5.82 3.70
CA ASP A 109 18.05 7.02 4.55
C ASP A 109 17.21 8.11 3.84
N SER A 110 16.16 8.58 4.52
CA SER A 110 15.19 9.49 3.92
C SER A 110 15.82 10.80 3.47
N CYS A 111 16.76 11.38 4.23
CA CYS A 111 17.43 12.61 3.84
C CYS A 111 18.29 12.44 2.58
N THR A 112 18.78 11.23 2.29
CA THR A 112 19.50 10.94 1.03
C THR A 112 18.57 10.71 -0.16
N VAL A 113 17.25 10.60 0.07
CA VAL A 113 16.24 10.39 -0.96
C VAL A 113 15.38 11.65 -1.07
N ASN A 114 15.56 12.41 -2.15
CA ASN A 114 14.80 13.64 -2.39
C ASN A 114 14.82 14.62 -1.19
N ASN A 115 15.96 14.76 -0.52
CA ASN A 115 16.12 15.60 0.69
C ASN A 115 15.06 15.32 1.78
N GLY A 116 14.60 14.07 1.92
CA GLY A 116 13.53 13.71 2.86
C GLY A 116 12.16 14.32 2.54
N GLY A 117 11.98 14.86 1.34
CA GLY A 117 10.81 15.67 0.96
C GLY A 117 10.88 17.13 1.41
N CYS A 118 12.01 17.56 1.99
CA CYS A 118 12.22 18.95 2.37
C CYS A 118 12.43 19.86 1.16
N ASP A 119 12.03 21.12 1.31
CA ASP A 119 12.31 22.19 0.35
C ASP A 119 13.81 22.26 -0.03
N ALA A 120 14.13 22.68 -1.25
CA ALA A 120 15.51 22.79 -1.74
C ALA A 120 16.36 23.78 -0.92
N ASN A 121 15.73 24.78 -0.30
CA ASN A 121 16.33 25.74 0.61
C ASN A 121 16.25 25.30 2.08
N ALA A 122 15.85 24.06 2.36
CA ALA A 122 15.89 23.44 3.68
C ALA A 122 17.06 22.45 3.81
N VAL A 123 17.48 22.25 5.05
CA VAL A 123 18.36 21.16 5.48
C VAL A 123 17.49 20.05 6.05
N CYS A 124 17.64 18.85 5.52
CA CYS A 124 17.04 17.65 6.08
C CYS A 124 17.84 17.17 7.30
N SER A 125 17.11 16.81 8.34
CA SER A 125 17.63 16.29 9.61
C SER A 125 16.62 15.32 10.20
N TYR A 126 16.93 14.74 11.35
CA TYR A 126 16.01 13.86 12.07
C TYR A 126 15.64 14.45 13.42
N ASP A 127 14.38 14.27 13.79
CA ASP A 127 13.94 14.52 15.16
C ASP A 127 14.59 13.51 16.12
N ALA A 128 15.18 14.01 17.21
CA ALA A 128 15.98 13.20 18.12
C ALA A 128 15.17 12.14 18.88
N THR A 129 13.85 12.30 18.98
CA THR A 129 12.99 11.38 19.76
C THR A 129 12.29 10.38 18.85
N THR A 130 11.76 10.86 17.72
CA THR A 130 10.93 10.05 16.82
C THR A 130 11.70 9.48 15.64
N ASN A 131 12.93 9.97 15.39
CA ASN A 131 13.71 9.72 14.17
C ASN A 131 12.94 10.07 12.88
N ALA A 132 11.90 10.91 12.98
CA ALA A 132 11.15 11.40 11.84
C ALA A 132 11.96 12.46 11.09
N VAL A 133 11.73 12.57 9.78
CA VAL A 133 12.35 13.63 8.97
C VAL A 133 11.92 15.00 9.50
N LYS A 134 12.90 15.89 9.65
CA LYS A 134 12.74 17.27 10.07
C LYS A 134 13.43 18.21 9.10
N CYS A 135 12.66 19.11 8.52
CA CYS A 135 13.15 20.12 7.57
C CYS A 135 13.38 21.45 8.28
N THR A 136 14.59 22.02 8.17
CA THR A 136 14.92 23.34 8.74
C THR A 136 15.42 24.27 7.64
N CYS A 137 14.80 25.44 7.49
CA CYS A 137 15.23 26.41 6.47
C CYS A 137 16.68 26.87 6.68
N LYS A 138 17.42 26.97 5.58
CA LYS A 138 18.78 27.54 5.57
C LYS A 138 18.76 29.00 6.03
N ALA A 139 19.91 29.51 6.47
CA ALA A 139 20.04 30.90 6.84
C ALA A 139 19.61 31.84 5.70
N GLY A 140 18.84 32.88 6.02
CA GLY A 140 18.26 33.81 5.03
C GLY A 140 16.89 33.40 4.48
N TYR A 141 16.43 32.19 4.77
CA TYR A 141 15.09 31.70 4.41
C TYR A 141 14.19 31.61 5.64
N SER A 142 12.89 31.74 5.42
CA SER A 142 11.86 31.60 6.46
C SER A 142 10.88 30.51 6.03
N ASN A 143 10.39 29.73 7.00
CA ASN A 143 9.36 28.73 6.72
C ASN A 143 8.01 29.44 6.52
N THR A 144 7.48 29.41 5.30
CA THR A 144 6.15 29.92 4.91
C THR A 144 5.11 28.80 4.80
N GLY A 145 5.56 27.54 4.90
CA GLY A 145 4.72 26.35 4.85
C GLY A 145 4.19 25.92 6.22
N SER A 146 3.95 24.62 6.38
CA SER A 146 3.53 24.04 7.66
C SER A 146 4.71 23.48 8.45
N ALA A 147 4.47 23.05 9.68
CA ALA A 147 5.48 22.37 10.50
C ALA A 147 5.93 21.03 9.90
N VAL A 148 5.07 20.36 9.12
CA VAL A 148 5.35 19.04 8.50
C VAL A 148 5.77 19.13 7.04
N ASN A 149 5.40 20.21 6.35
CA ASN A 149 5.80 20.49 4.98
C ASN A 149 6.37 21.90 4.93
N ALA A 150 7.62 22.04 5.36
CA ALA A 150 8.30 23.33 5.41
C ALA A 150 8.58 23.83 4.00
N VAL A 151 8.15 25.06 3.71
CA VAL A 151 8.43 25.76 2.46
C VAL A 151 9.37 26.90 2.80
N CYS A 152 10.56 26.93 2.21
CA CYS A 152 11.61 27.86 2.62
C CYS A 152 11.77 28.97 1.58
N GLU A 153 11.18 30.12 1.88
CA GLU A 153 11.20 31.30 1.01
C GLU A 153 12.24 32.33 1.51
N GLY A 154 12.93 32.95 0.56
CA GLY A 154 13.93 33.97 0.86
C GLY A 154 13.28 35.21 1.48
N ARG A 155 13.95 35.81 2.46
CA ARG A 155 13.48 37.09 3.03
C ARG A 155 13.62 38.18 1.97
N VAL A 156 12.50 38.63 1.43
CA VAL A 156 12.44 39.91 0.70
C VAL A 156 12.54 41.01 1.75
N SER A 157 13.73 41.58 1.92
CA SER A 157 13.90 42.83 2.64
C SER A 157 13.21 43.93 1.82
N VAL A 158 11.95 44.22 2.16
CA VAL A 158 11.28 45.42 1.66
C VAL A 158 11.89 46.59 2.43
N SER A 159 12.83 47.26 1.78
CA SER A 159 13.45 48.52 2.21
C SER A 159 12.49 49.69 2.08
#